data_AF-E8QZG6-F1
#
_entry.id   AF-E8QZG6-F1
#
_cell.length_a   1.000
_cell.length_b   1.000
_cell.length_c   1.000
_cell.angle_alpha   90.00
_cell.angle_beta   90.00
_cell.angle_gamma   90.00
#
_symmetry.space_group_name_H-M   'P 1'
#
loop_
_entity.id
_entity.type
_entity.pdbx_description
1 polymer ?
#
loop_
_entity_poly.entity_id
_entity_poly.type
_entity_poly.pdbx_seq_one_letter_code
_entity_poly.pdbx_strand_id
1 'polypeptide(L)'
;MGYWGVKSYEEDDADFALDAGFERVHGAVYLQLMDDRDPTPLEEVQRRLADRRTLAAALNALANEFQGRPLEEYDDDQRISYCGVVVRHVECGVVPPRAVRDRALRWLQEETVEWDDPAARRRRLAWEIELLRRTAVVEIEEDTAPLPDADAPASESSRRE
;
A
#
# COMPACT_ATOMS: atom_id res chain seq x y z
N MET A 1 -17.11 17.10 10.26
CA MET A 1 -18.04 16.71 9.18
C MET A 1 -17.25 15.78 8.30
N GLY A 2 -17.58 14.49 8.28
CA GLY A 2 -16.79 13.50 7.55
C GLY A 2 -16.92 13.71 6.05
N TYR A 3 -15.81 13.61 5.32
CA TYR A 3 -15.73 13.70 3.87
C TYR A 3 -16.32 12.42 3.23
N TRP A 4 -17.61 12.14 3.45
CA TRP A 4 -18.24 10.92 2.91
C TRP A 4 -18.80 11.19 1.51
N GLY A 5 -17.92 11.16 0.51
CA GLY A 5 -18.26 11.45 -0.89
C GLY A 5 -17.11 11.33 -1.89
N VAL A 6 -15.90 11.03 -1.41
CA VAL A 6 -14.64 11.08 -2.15
C VAL A 6 -14.06 9.69 -2.40
N LYS A 7 -13.02 9.56 -3.23
CA LYS A 7 -12.37 8.26 -3.43
C LYS A 7 -11.69 7.81 -2.13
N SER A 8 -11.50 6.50 -1.92
CA SER A 8 -10.92 5.96 -0.66
C SER A 8 -9.53 6.52 -0.32
N TYR A 9 -8.78 7.01 -1.30
CA TYR A 9 -7.47 7.64 -1.08
C TYR A 9 -7.52 9.11 -0.70
N GLU A 10 -8.71 9.73 -0.68
CA GLU A 10 -8.94 11.08 -0.17
C GLU A 10 -9.38 11.04 1.31
N GLU A 11 -9.30 9.86 1.93
CA GLU A 11 -9.33 9.72 3.38
C GLU A 11 -8.00 10.28 3.95
N ASP A 12 -8.07 11.02 5.06
CA ASP A 12 -6.97 11.83 5.58
C ASP A 12 -5.71 10.97 5.89
N ASP A 13 -5.88 9.79 6.48
CA ASP A 13 -4.75 8.90 6.78
C ASP A 13 -4.17 8.28 5.50
N ALA A 14 -5.00 7.99 4.48
CA ALA A 14 -4.53 7.54 3.18
C ALA A 14 -3.68 8.60 2.46
N ASP A 15 -4.16 9.84 2.46
CA ASP A 15 -3.47 10.98 1.84
C ASP A 15 -2.12 11.23 2.51
N PHE A 16 -2.11 11.28 3.85
CA PHE A 16 -0.88 11.34 4.64
C PHE A 16 0.10 10.23 4.28
N ALA A 17 -0.38 8.99 4.20
CA ALA A 17 0.49 7.86 3.91
C ALA A 17 1.05 7.85 2.49
N LEU A 18 0.27 8.32 1.51
CA LEU A 18 0.75 8.52 0.14
C LEU A 18 1.91 9.51 0.12
N ASP A 19 1.73 10.67 0.74
CA ASP A 19 2.74 11.72 0.83
C ASP A 19 4.01 11.21 1.53
N ALA A 20 3.85 10.57 2.69
CA ALA A 20 4.95 9.97 3.42
C ALA A 20 5.68 8.89 2.58
N GLY A 21 4.94 8.09 1.81
CA GLY A 21 5.48 7.10 0.91
C GLY A 21 6.31 7.71 -0.23
N PHE A 22 5.80 8.76 -0.88
CA PHE A 22 6.50 9.47 -1.94
C PHE A 22 7.74 10.19 -1.43
N GLU A 23 7.63 10.90 -0.30
CA GLU A 23 8.76 11.57 0.33
C GLU A 23 9.84 10.56 0.74
N ARG A 24 9.45 9.43 1.34
CA ARG A 24 10.39 8.41 1.81
C ARG A 24 11.25 7.82 0.70
N VAL A 25 10.69 7.67 -0.50
CA VAL A 25 11.35 7.03 -1.65
C VAL A 25 12.06 8.03 -2.56
N HIS A 26 11.43 9.18 -2.82
CA HIS A 26 11.91 10.15 -3.82
C HIS A 26 12.46 11.44 -3.20
N GLY A 27 12.22 11.69 -1.92
CA GLY A 27 12.82 12.77 -1.12
C GLY A 27 12.74 14.13 -1.81
N ALA A 28 13.92 14.67 -2.16
CA ALA A 28 14.03 16.00 -2.79
C ALA A 28 13.24 16.13 -4.10
N VAL A 29 13.09 15.06 -4.88
CA VAL A 29 12.30 15.12 -6.12
C VAL A 29 10.82 15.31 -5.82
N TYR A 30 10.31 14.63 -4.79
CA TYR A 30 8.93 14.81 -4.33
C TYR A 30 8.72 16.24 -3.82
N LEU A 31 9.60 16.72 -2.94
CA LEU A 31 9.53 18.08 -2.39
C LEU A 31 9.58 19.17 -3.47
N GLN A 32 10.36 18.96 -4.53
CA GLN A 32 10.41 19.90 -5.65
C GLN A 32 9.10 19.94 -6.44
N LEU A 33 8.48 18.78 -6.68
CA LEU A 33 7.23 18.67 -7.42
C LEU A 33 6.01 19.14 -6.62
N MET A 34 6.10 19.11 -5.29
CA MET A 34 5.08 19.62 -4.37
C MET A 34 5.26 21.11 -4.03
N ASP A 35 6.27 21.77 -4.59
CA ASP A 35 6.45 23.21 -4.44
C ASP A 35 5.33 23.94 -5.18
N ASP A 36 4.64 24.89 -4.54
CA ASP A 36 3.54 25.68 -5.14
C ASP A 36 3.92 26.40 -6.45
N ARG A 37 5.22 26.54 -6.73
CA ARG A 37 5.74 27.12 -7.97
C ARG A 37 5.80 26.12 -9.12
N ASP A 38 5.73 24.81 -8.84
CA ASP A 38 5.62 23.77 -9.85
C ASP A 38 4.16 23.70 -10.34
N PRO A 39 3.89 23.89 -11.65
CA PRO A 39 2.54 23.87 -12.18
C PRO A 39 1.98 22.45 -12.39
N THR A 40 2.74 21.40 -12.06
CA THR A 40 2.33 20.01 -12.29
C THR A 40 1.17 19.65 -11.37
N PRO A 41 0.02 19.21 -11.90
CA PRO A 41 -1.10 18.76 -11.08
C PRO A 41 -0.71 17.57 -10.20
N LEU A 42 -1.27 17.49 -9.00
CA LEU A 42 -0.98 16.43 -8.02
C LEU A 42 -1.14 15.03 -8.62
N GLU A 43 -2.17 14.80 -9.44
CA GLU A 43 -2.39 13.49 -10.06
C GLU A 43 -1.32 13.10 -11.06
N GLU A 44 -0.67 14.07 -11.71
CA GLU A 44 0.45 13.83 -12.59
C GLU A 44 1.74 13.59 -11.80
N VAL A 45 1.94 14.31 -10.68
CA VAL A 45 3.05 14.05 -9.74
C VAL A 45 2.96 12.62 -9.21
N GLN A 46 1.81 12.23 -8.66
CA GLN A 46 1.61 10.90 -8.09
C GLN A 46 1.77 9.80 -9.15
N ARG A 47 1.25 10.00 -10.37
CA ARG A 47 1.45 9.05 -11.49
C ARG A 47 2.90 8.90 -11.89
N ARG A 48 3.67 9.99 -11.89
CA ARG A 48 5.10 10.00 -12.22
C ARG A 48 5.93 9.28 -11.17
N LEU A 49 5.57 9.40 -9.90
CA LEU A 49 6.35 8.90 -8.77
C LEU A 49 5.92 7.50 -8.29
N ALA A 50 4.69 7.07 -8.60
CA ALA A 50 4.16 5.80 -8.12
C ALA A 50 4.96 4.61 -8.65
N ASP A 51 5.50 3.82 -7.72
CA ASP A 51 6.10 2.53 -8.00
C ASP A 51 5.84 1.55 -6.84
N ARG A 52 6.41 0.33 -6.93
CA ARG A 52 6.22 -0.66 -5.86
C ARG A 52 6.87 -0.26 -4.54
N ARG A 53 7.93 0.54 -4.58
CA ARG A 53 8.64 1.01 -3.39
C ARG A 53 7.81 2.07 -2.68
N THR A 54 7.17 2.99 -3.43
CA THR A 54 6.25 3.98 -2.84
C THR A 54 5.02 3.31 -2.25
N LEU A 55 4.49 2.25 -2.88
CA LEU A 55 3.40 1.47 -2.32
C LEU A 55 3.80 0.83 -0.98
N ALA A 56 4.95 0.15 -0.95
CA ALA A 56 5.45 -0.47 0.27
C ALA A 56 5.73 0.58 1.36
N ALA A 57 6.31 1.73 1.01
CA ALA A 57 6.59 2.81 1.93
C ALA A 57 5.30 3.44 2.50
N ALA A 58 4.29 3.68 1.66
CA ALA A 58 3.01 4.22 2.08
C ALA A 58 2.25 3.27 3.03
N LEU A 59 2.21 1.97 2.71
CA LEU A 59 1.62 0.98 3.62
C LEU A 59 2.36 0.90 4.96
N ASN A 60 3.69 1.09 4.96
CA ASN A 60 4.47 1.17 6.18
C ASN A 60 4.18 2.46 6.97
N ALA A 61 3.95 3.59 6.28
CA ALA A 61 3.55 4.84 6.90
C ALA A 61 2.19 4.72 7.59
N LEU A 62 1.19 4.14 6.93
CA LEU A 62 -0.10 3.80 7.56
C LEU A 62 0.09 2.91 8.80
N ALA A 63 0.90 1.85 8.68
CA ALA A 63 1.15 0.97 9.81
C ALA A 63 1.74 1.73 11.00
N ASN A 64 2.66 2.67 10.77
CA ASN A 64 3.24 3.51 11.82
C ASN A 64 2.23 4.50 12.41
N GLU A 65 1.41 5.14 11.58
CA GLU A 65 0.32 6.03 12.03
C GLU A 65 -0.63 5.28 12.96
N PHE A 66 -0.93 4.03 12.62
CA PHE A 66 -1.75 3.13 13.42
C PHE A 66 -0.97 2.36 14.50
N GLN A 67 0.20 2.89 14.90
CA GLN A 67 1.03 2.42 16.01
C GLN A 67 1.53 0.98 15.87
N GLY A 68 1.68 0.50 14.64
CA GLY A 68 2.14 -0.85 14.32
C GLY A 68 1.12 -1.94 14.66
N ARG A 69 -0.16 -1.60 14.86
CA ARG A 69 -1.19 -2.59 15.16
C ARG A 69 -1.29 -3.64 14.04
N PRO A 70 -1.59 -4.91 14.39
CA PRO A 70 -1.89 -5.93 13.40
C PRO A 70 -3.04 -5.51 12.48
N LEU A 71 -2.96 -5.91 11.21
CA LEU A 71 -3.97 -5.57 10.20
C LEU A 71 -5.37 -6.10 10.56
N GLU A 72 -5.43 -7.18 11.35
CA GLU A 72 -6.67 -7.79 11.84
C GLU A 72 -7.41 -6.88 12.84
N GLU A 73 -6.68 -5.99 13.51
CA GLU A 73 -7.20 -5.05 14.51
C GLU A 73 -7.62 -3.71 13.89
N TYR A 74 -7.46 -3.54 12.58
CA TYR A 74 -7.87 -2.30 11.91
C TYR A 74 -9.38 -2.18 11.96
N ASP A 75 -9.86 -1.01 12.35
CA ASP A 75 -11.27 -0.62 12.24
C ASP A 75 -11.62 -0.26 10.78
N ASP A 76 -12.89 0.07 10.54
CA ASP A 76 -13.38 0.31 9.19
C ASP A 76 -12.71 1.51 8.52
N ASP A 77 -12.41 2.58 9.27
CA ASP A 77 -11.76 3.78 8.74
C ASP A 77 -10.33 3.46 8.32
N GLN A 78 -9.55 2.78 9.17
CA GLN A 78 -8.18 2.35 8.85
C GLN A 78 -8.12 1.38 7.66
N ARG A 79 -9.13 0.50 7.54
CA ARG A 79 -9.25 -0.39 6.37
C ARG A 79 -9.53 0.41 5.11
N ILE A 80 -10.35 1.46 5.18
CA ILE A 80 -10.56 2.39 4.06
C ILE A 80 -9.25 3.07 3.70
N SER A 81 -8.47 3.57 4.67
CA SER A 81 -7.19 4.23 4.40
C SER A 81 -6.22 3.31 3.66
N TYR A 82 -6.11 2.06 4.13
CA TYR A 82 -5.33 1.02 3.48
C TYR A 82 -5.80 0.78 2.04
N CYS A 83 -7.12 0.65 1.83
CA CYS A 83 -7.68 0.46 0.50
C CYS A 83 -7.39 1.66 -0.40
N GLY A 84 -7.45 2.88 0.13
CA GLY A 84 -7.10 4.11 -0.56
C GLY A 84 -5.68 4.08 -1.11
N VAL A 85 -4.69 3.79 -0.26
CA VAL A 85 -3.28 3.68 -0.69
C VAL A 85 -3.11 2.68 -1.83
N VAL A 86 -3.74 1.49 -1.73
CA VAL A 86 -3.66 0.44 -2.75
C VAL A 86 -4.36 0.87 -4.05
N VAL A 87 -5.59 1.39 -3.96
CA VAL A 87 -6.38 1.86 -5.11
C VAL A 87 -5.62 2.95 -5.85
N ARG A 88 -5.01 3.91 -5.14
CA ARG A 88 -4.30 5.02 -5.76
C ARG A 88 -3.07 4.56 -6.54
N HIS A 89 -2.28 3.65 -5.97
CA HIS A 89 -1.13 3.07 -6.66
C HIS A 89 -1.55 2.29 -7.90
N VAL A 90 -2.63 1.52 -7.82
CA VAL A 90 -3.19 0.80 -8.97
C VAL A 90 -3.69 1.76 -10.06
N GLU A 91 -4.37 2.85 -9.68
CA GLU A 91 -4.80 3.89 -10.62
C GLU A 91 -3.61 4.53 -11.35
N CYS A 92 -2.46 4.63 -10.69
CA CYS A 92 -1.20 5.09 -11.27
C CYS A 92 -0.46 4.01 -12.08
N GLY A 93 -1.02 2.80 -12.23
CA GLY A 93 -0.45 1.71 -13.02
C GLY A 93 0.50 0.79 -12.26
N VAL A 94 0.60 0.91 -10.94
CA VAL A 94 1.42 0.01 -10.11
C VAL A 94 0.68 -1.30 -9.87
N VAL A 95 1.35 -2.41 -10.17
CA VAL A 95 0.83 -3.76 -9.84
C VAL A 95 1.19 -4.13 -8.40
N PRO A 96 0.21 -4.23 -7.48
CA PRO A 96 0.44 -4.61 -6.10
C PRO A 96 0.76 -6.11 -5.94
N PRO A 97 1.43 -6.51 -4.85
CA PRO A 97 1.52 -7.91 -4.47
C PRO A 97 0.14 -8.55 -4.30
N ARG A 98 0.00 -9.84 -4.65
CA ARG A 98 -1.28 -10.57 -4.57
C ARG A 98 -1.96 -10.45 -3.20
N ALA A 99 -1.22 -10.66 -2.12
CA ALA A 99 -1.74 -10.57 -0.76
C ALA A 99 -2.27 -9.16 -0.40
N VAL A 100 -1.59 -8.12 -0.88
CA VAL A 100 -2.01 -6.72 -0.66
C VAL A 100 -3.31 -6.43 -1.40
N ARG A 101 -3.39 -6.84 -2.67
CA ARG A 101 -4.58 -6.67 -3.51
C ARG A 101 -5.77 -7.44 -2.96
N ASP A 102 -5.60 -8.71 -2.63
CA ASP A 102 -6.68 -9.58 -2.18
C ASP A 102 -7.24 -9.10 -0.83
N ARG A 103 -6.38 -8.56 0.05
CA ARG A 103 -6.81 -7.92 1.30
C ARG A 103 -7.66 -6.66 1.04
N ALA A 104 -7.19 -5.75 0.18
CA ALA A 104 -7.93 -4.54 -0.17
C ALA A 104 -9.29 -4.90 -0.80
N LEU A 105 -9.33 -5.88 -1.71
CA LEU A 105 -10.57 -6.37 -2.31
C LEU A 105 -11.56 -6.89 -1.28
N ARG A 106 -11.10 -7.69 -0.32
CA ARG A 106 -11.94 -8.22 0.75
C ARG A 106 -12.50 -7.09 1.60
N TRP A 107 -11.66 -6.18 2.07
CA TRP A 107 -12.10 -5.08 2.92
C TRP A 107 -13.07 -4.11 2.22
N LEU A 108 -12.87 -3.82 0.94
CA LEU A 108 -13.85 -3.06 0.16
C LEU A 108 -15.20 -3.79 0.05
N GLN A 109 -15.19 -5.12 -0.14
CA GLN A 109 -16.43 -5.90 -0.24
C GLN A 109 -17.18 -6.01 1.10
N GLU A 110 -16.45 -5.99 2.21
CA GLU A 110 -16.97 -6.08 3.58
C GLU A 110 -17.27 -4.71 4.19
N GLU A 111 -17.00 -3.61 3.48
CA GLU A 111 -17.14 -2.28 4.04
C GLU A 111 -18.57 -2.03 4.58
N THR A 112 -18.64 -1.51 5.80
CA THR A 112 -19.90 -1.21 6.51
C THR A 112 -20.09 0.26 6.85
N VAL A 113 -19.16 1.13 6.45
CA VAL A 113 -19.21 2.57 6.76
C VAL A 113 -20.47 3.22 6.18
N GLU A 114 -21.15 3.99 7.03
CA GLU A 114 -22.34 4.76 6.65
C GLU A 114 -21.92 6.05 5.94
N TRP A 115 -22.52 6.29 4.77
CA TRP A 115 -22.27 7.48 3.95
C TRP A 115 -23.54 8.30 3.86
N ASP A 116 -23.39 9.62 3.82
CA ASP A 116 -24.51 10.54 3.61
C ASP A 116 -25.26 10.26 2.29
N ASP A 117 -24.52 9.88 1.23
CA ASP A 117 -25.09 9.36 -0.02
C ASP A 117 -24.73 7.87 -0.24
N PRO A 118 -25.65 6.93 0.08
CA PRO A 118 -25.46 5.50 -0.19
C PRO A 118 -25.27 5.17 -1.68
N ALA A 119 -25.73 6.01 -2.60
CA ALA A 119 -25.49 5.81 -4.03
C ALA A 119 -24.06 6.21 -4.42
N ALA A 120 -23.50 7.29 -3.85
CA ALA A 120 -22.09 7.66 -4.03
C ALA A 120 -21.18 6.54 -3.52
N ARG A 121 -21.46 6.03 -2.33
CA ARG A 121 -20.75 4.88 -1.75
C ARG A 121 -20.73 3.67 -2.70
N ARG A 122 -21.91 3.26 -3.20
CA ARG A 122 -22.02 2.13 -4.14
C ARG A 122 -21.23 2.36 -5.43
N ARG A 123 -21.23 3.58 -5.98
CA ARG A 123 -20.45 3.93 -7.18
C ARG A 123 -18.95 3.83 -6.91
N ARG A 124 -18.47 4.37 -5.77
CA ARG A 124 -17.08 4.29 -5.34
C ARG A 124 -16.61 2.84 -5.24
N LEU A 125 -17.33 2.03 -4.46
CA LEU A 125 -17.04 0.61 -4.27
C LEU A 125 -17.02 -0.16 -5.60
N ALA A 126 -18.02 0.04 -6.46
CA ALA A 126 -18.09 -0.64 -7.75
C ALA A 126 -16.88 -0.32 -8.63
N TRP A 127 -16.45 0.95 -8.66
CA TRP A 127 -15.28 1.36 -9.42
C TRP A 127 -13.97 0.80 -8.84
N GLU A 128 -13.74 0.93 -7.54
CA GLU A 128 -12.50 0.48 -6.88
C GLU A 128 -12.33 -1.04 -6.96
N ILE A 129 -13.40 -1.79 -6.69
CA ILE A 129 -13.37 -3.25 -6.79
C ILE A 129 -13.08 -3.68 -8.22
N GLU A 130 -13.69 -3.04 -9.21
CA GLU A 130 -13.44 -3.37 -10.61
C GLU A 130 -12.00 -3.02 -11.04
N LEU A 131 -11.48 -1.88 -10.60
CA LEU A 131 -10.09 -1.46 -10.83
C LEU A 131 -9.11 -2.51 -10.28
N LEU A 132 -9.28 -2.92 -9.02
CA LEU A 132 -8.43 -3.93 -8.40
C LEU A 132 -8.56 -5.31 -9.07
N ARG A 133 -9.76 -5.70 -9.52
CA ARG A 133 -9.99 -6.97 -10.21
C ARG A 133 -9.32 -7.03 -11.59
N ARG A 134 -9.31 -5.93 -12.33
CA ARG A 134 -8.68 -5.84 -13.66
C ARG A 134 -7.16 -5.81 -13.60
N THR A 135 -6.60 -5.53 -12.44
CA THR A 135 -5.15 -5.39 -12.26
C THR A 135 -4.49 -6.77 -12.20
N ALA A 136 -3.50 -6.96 -13.07
CA ALA A 136 -2.64 -8.14 -13.05
C ALA A 136 -1.99 -8.31 -11.66
N VAL A 137 -1.67 -9.54 -11.27
CA VAL A 137 -0.96 -9.82 -10.01
C VAL A 137 0.45 -10.26 -10.28
N VAL A 138 1.34 -9.90 -9.35
CA VAL A 138 2.62 -10.57 -9.22
C VAL A 138 2.60 -11.41 -7.95
N GLU A 139 2.91 -12.69 -8.13
CA GLU A 139 3.24 -13.57 -7.02
C GLU A 139 4.66 -13.21 -6.57
N ILE A 140 4.81 -12.87 -5.30
CA ILE A 140 6.14 -12.79 -4.70
C ILE A 140 6.34 -14.17 -4.09
N GLU A 141 7.12 -15.02 -4.77
CA GLU A 141 7.70 -16.19 -4.13
C GLU A 141 8.59 -15.65 -2.99
N GLU A 142 8.23 -15.97 -1.75
CA GLU A 142 9.14 -15.79 -0.62
C GLU A 142 10.37 -16.65 -0.92
N ASP A 143 11.48 -15.98 -1.25
CA ASP A 143 12.80 -16.58 -1.41
C ASP A 143 13.23 -17.16 -0.05
N THR A 144 12.71 -18.35 0.24
CA THR A 144 13.13 -19.18 1.36
C THR A 144 14.43 -19.84 0.93
N ALA A 145 15.50 -19.04 0.93
CA ALA A 145 16.85 -19.57 0.89
C ALA A 145 16.98 -20.59 2.05
N PRO A 146 17.31 -21.86 1.79
CA PRO A 146 17.50 -22.82 2.86
C PRO A 146 18.66 -22.35 3.72
N LEU A 147 18.41 -22.24 5.03
CA LEU A 147 19.46 -22.06 6.04
C LEU A 147 20.53 -23.13 5.79
N PRO A 148 21.83 -22.77 5.72
CA PRO A 148 22.86 -23.79 5.59
C PRO A 148 22.82 -24.68 6.83
N ASP A 149 22.68 -26.00 6.62
CA ASP A 149 22.74 -27.02 7.65
C ASP A 149 23.99 -26.83 8.49
N ALA A 150 23.82 -26.38 9.74
CA ALA A 150 24.87 -26.24 10.72
C ALA A 150 25.14 -27.58 11.44
N ASP A 151 25.36 -28.65 10.67
CA ASP A 151 25.78 -29.94 11.22
C ASP A 151 26.73 -30.66 10.25
N ALA A 152 27.97 -30.16 10.19
CA ALA A 152 29.11 -30.94 9.74
C ALA A 152 30.06 -31.13 10.93
N PRO A 153 30.19 -32.32 11.52
CA PRO A 153 31.21 -32.56 12.53
C PRO A 153 32.59 -32.48 11.88
N ALA A 154 33.43 -31.59 12.41
CA ALA A 154 34.84 -31.51 12.08
C ALA A 154 35.47 -32.88 12.33
N SER A 155 35.80 -33.59 11.25
CA SER A 155 36.50 -34.86 11.32
C SER A 155 37.89 -34.65 11.89
N GLU A 156 38.10 -35.20 13.08
CA GLU A 156 39.39 -35.53 13.65
C GLU A 156 40.28 -36.18 12.57
N SER A 157 41.42 -35.56 12.28
CA SER A 157 42.57 -36.24 11.69
C SER A 157 43.74 -36.08 12.66
N SER A 158 43.83 -37.10 13.52
CA SER A 158 44.91 -37.35 14.45
C SER A 158 46.18 -37.78 13.69
N ARG A 159 47.33 -37.23 14.14
CA ARG A 159 48.65 -37.88 14.30
C ARG A 159 49.63 -38.03 13.11
N ARG A 160 50.88 -37.65 13.47
CA ARG A 160 52.21 -38.18 13.08
C ARG A 160 52.69 -37.71 11.69
N GLU A 161 53.92 -37.22 11.52
CA GLU A 161 55.20 -37.45 12.21
C GLU A 161 55.99 -36.15 12.46
#